data_AF-B1L759-F1
#
_entry.id   AF-B1L759-F1
#
_cell.length_a   1.000
_cell.length_b   1.000
_cell.length_c   1.000
_cell.angle_alpha   90.00
_cell.angle_beta   90.00
_cell.angle_gamma   90.00
#
_symmetry.space_group_name_H-M   'P 1'
#
loop_
_entity.id
_entity.type
_entity.pdbx_description
1 polymer ?
#
loop_
_entity_poly.entity_id
_entity_poly.type
_entity_poly.pdbx_seq_one_letter_code
_entity_poly.pdbx_strand_id
1 'polypeptide(L)'
;MRVEYLLVAILIVVIAAATYLLIGMPKHEERPKGSWNVTIAYPAGQSSGGIALSSYSITLTLSFFSGGKINETNIAVGSLGTVKEGNVTIVLRISNETSIRIFSSNSTVVVQGKDQDGLFAATDRLILAIAGDYALDLDSSRNYLLVVRPSDGKRVGLQWLGGYSIQQVKRVPIYVHGGQVNLMQFLLGPFSP
;
A
#
# COMPACT_ATOMS: atom_id res chain seq x y z
N MET A 1 -39.16 -44.97 4.41
CA MET A 1 -38.64 -43.67 4.88
C MET A 1 -39.85 -42.80 5.20
N ARG A 2 -40.03 -42.36 6.46
CA ARG A 2 -41.25 -41.63 6.86
C ARG A 2 -41.24 -40.24 6.22
N VAL A 3 -42.39 -39.80 5.70
CA VAL A 3 -42.61 -38.49 5.02
C VAL A 3 -42.07 -37.32 5.86
N GLU A 4 -42.11 -37.46 7.18
CA GLU A 4 -41.54 -36.54 8.17
C GLU A 4 -40.05 -36.23 7.93
N TYR A 5 -39.23 -37.23 7.59
CA TYR A 5 -37.80 -37.03 7.32
C TYR A 5 -37.55 -36.30 6.00
N LEU A 6 -38.42 -36.50 5.01
CA LEU A 6 -38.36 -35.80 3.73
C LEU A 6 -38.67 -34.31 3.93
N LEU A 7 -39.67 -34.00 4.75
CA LEU A 7 -40.05 -32.63 5.08
C LEU A 7 -38.96 -31.90 5.86
N VAL A 8 -38.33 -32.57 6.83
CA VAL A 8 -37.18 -32.02 7.58
C VAL A 8 -35.99 -31.75 6.65
N ALA A 9 -35.68 -32.67 5.73
CA ALA A 9 -34.59 -32.49 4.77
C ALA A 9 -34.85 -31.30 3.83
N ILE A 10 -36.07 -31.15 3.32
CA ILE A 10 -36.45 -30.01 2.47
C ILE A 10 -36.34 -28.70 3.24
N LEU A 11 -36.81 -28.67 4.49
CA LEU A 11 -36.72 -27.48 5.33
C LEU A 11 -35.28 -27.04 5.58
N ILE A 12 -34.37 -27.99 5.85
CA ILE A 12 -32.94 -27.70 6.03
C ILE A 12 -32.33 -27.13 4.75
N VAL A 13 -32.67 -27.67 3.58
CA VAL A 13 -32.17 -27.17 2.28
C VAL A 13 -32.68 -25.76 2.01
N VAL A 14 -33.95 -25.48 2.28
CA VAL A 14 -34.54 -24.14 2.10
C VAL A 14 -33.90 -23.13 3.05
N ILE A 15 -33.68 -23.51 4.31
CA ILE A 15 -32.98 -22.65 5.27
C ILE A 15 -31.56 -22.41 4.76
N ALA A 16 -30.78 -23.43 4.43
CA ALA A 16 -29.40 -23.27 3.96
C ALA A 16 -29.31 -22.40 2.69
N ALA A 17 -30.22 -22.57 1.74
CA ALA A 17 -30.29 -21.73 0.54
C ALA A 17 -30.67 -20.28 0.86
N ALA A 18 -31.63 -20.07 1.78
CA ALA A 18 -32.02 -18.76 2.25
C ALA A 18 -30.87 -18.07 3.01
N THR A 19 -30.14 -18.79 3.87
CA THR A 19 -28.97 -18.26 4.56
C THR A 19 -27.84 -17.96 3.58
N TYR A 20 -27.63 -18.79 2.56
CA TYR A 20 -26.64 -18.53 1.50
C TYR A 20 -27.00 -17.30 0.64
N LEU A 21 -28.29 -17.04 0.43
CA LEU A 21 -28.77 -15.84 -0.27
C LEU A 21 -28.76 -14.58 0.62
N LEU A 22 -29.04 -14.73 1.93
CA LEU A 22 -29.07 -13.64 2.92
C LEU A 22 -27.68 -13.24 3.40
N ILE A 23 -26.78 -14.21 3.60
CA ILE A 23 -25.33 -13.99 3.65
C ILE A 23 -24.90 -13.78 2.20
N GLY A 24 -25.43 -12.72 1.58
CA GLY A 24 -25.01 -12.31 0.26
C GLY A 24 -23.49 -12.32 0.24
N MET A 25 -22.92 -13.00 -0.76
CA MET A 25 -21.52 -12.83 -1.12
C MET A 25 -21.19 -11.37 -0.90
N PRO A 26 -20.11 -11.02 -0.16
CA PRO A 26 -19.76 -9.62 0.07
C PRO A 26 -19.87 -8.97 -1.29
N LYS A 27 -20.87 -8.09 -1.45
CA LYS A 27 -21.14 -7.45 -2.74
C LYS A 27 -19.78 -6.95 -3.14
N HIS A 28 -19.24 -7.45 -4.26
CA HIS A 28 -18.02 -6.91 -4.83
C HIS A 28 -18.23 -5.41 -4.78
N GLU A 29 -17.56 -4.72 -3.85
CA GLU A 29 -17.81 -3.31 -3.63
C GLU A 29 -17.68 -2.68 -5.01
N GLU A 30 -18.79 -2.11 -5.49
CA GLU A 30 -18.78 -1.48 -6.79
C GLU A 30 -17.64 -0.47 -6.73
N ARG A 31 -16.58 -0.76 -7.50
CA ARG A 31 -15.34 0.00 -7.42
C ARG A 31 -15.69 1.47 -7.56
N PRO A 32 -15.28 2.33 -6.61
CA PRO A 32 -15.59 3.75 -6.72
C PRO A 32 -15.08 4.24 -8.07
N LYS A 33 -15.92 4.97 -8.81
CA LYS A 33 -15.54 5.55 -10.11
C LYS A 33 -14.24 6.36 -9.90
N GLY A 34 -13.17 5.97 -10.59
CA GLY A 34 -11.83 6.54 -10.42
C GLY A 34 -10.86 5.74 -9.54
N SER A 35 -11.13 4.46 -9.24
CA SER A 35 -10.23 3.59 -8.47
C SER A 35 -8.90 3.29 -9.21
N TRP A 36 -7.76 3.50 -8.56
CA TRP A 36 -6.41 3.31 -9.11
C TRP A 36 -5.88 1.92 -8.78
N ASN A 37 -5.10 1.31 -9.69
CA ASN A 37 -4.36 0.08 -9.40
C ASN A 37 -2.90 0.42 -9.13
N VAL A 38 -2.38 0.03 -7.98
CA VAL A 38 -0.95 0.13 -7.67
C VAL A 38 -0.36 -1.27 -7.63
N THR A 39 0.77 -1.46 -8.29
CA THR A 39 1.48 -2.74 -8.26
C THR A 39 2.76 -2.57 -7.47
N ILE A 40 2.93 -3.34 -6.39
CA ILE A 40 4.19 -3.43 -5.66
C ILE A 40 4.90 -4.71 -6.10
N ALA A 41 5.97 -4.56 -6.88
CA ALA A 41 6.73 -5.66 -7.41
C ALA A 41 8.10 -5.79 -6.72
N TYR A 42 8.66 -7.00 -6.69
CA TYR A 42 10.04 -7.24 -6.25
C TYR A 42 10.73 -8.26 -7.16
N PRO A 43 12.07 -8.22 -7.30
CA PRO A 43 12.78 -9.21 -8.10
C PRO A 43 12.52 -10.64 -7.63
N ALA A 44 12.36 -11.57 -8.56
CA ALA A 44 12.23 -12.99 -8.25
C ALA A 44 13.43 -13.47 -7.39
N GLY A 45 13.15 -14.26 -6.35
CA GLY A 45 14.18 -14.75 -5.43
C GLY A 45 14.62 -13.76 -4.35
N GLN A 46 14.11 -12.52 -4.32
CA GLN A 46 14.39 -11.54 -3.26
C GLN A 46 13.29 -11.44 -2.18
N SER A 47 12.27 -12.30 -2.22
CA SER A 47 11.21 -12.31 -1.21
C SER A 47 11.81 -12.48 0.20
N SER A 48 11.77 -11.41 1.00
CA SER A 48 12.30 -11.36 2.36
C SER A 48 11.31 -10.68 3.30
N GLY A 49 11.48 -10.88 4.61
CA GLY A 49 10.68 -10.18 5.63
C GLY A 49 10.75 -8.66 5.49
N GLY A 50 11.91 -8.13 5.10
CA GLY A 50 12.08 -6.69 4.84
C GLY A 50 11.25 -6.16 3.67
N ILE A 51 11.19 -6.91 2.56
CA ILE A 51 10.33 -6.54 1.41
C ILE A 51 8.86 -6.59 1.80
N ALA A 52 8.44 -7.61 2.56
CA ALA A 52 7.05 -7.75 3.03
C ALA A 52 6.62 -6.61 3.97
N LEU A 53 7.48 -6.23 4.92
CA LEU A 53 7.21 -5.09 5.82
C LEU A 53 7.18 -3.77 5.06
N SER A 54 8.08 -3.60 4.10
CA SER A 54 8.14 -2.39 3.28
C SER A 54 6.92 -2.25 2.38
N SER A 55 6.49 -3.33 1.71
CA SER A 55 5.29 -3.32 0.88
C SER A 55 4.03 -3.06 1.68
N TYR A 56 3.92 -3.64 2.88
CA TYR A 56 2.81 -3.40 3.80
C TYR A 56 2.77 -1.94 4.28
N SER A 57 3.90 -1.38 4.70
CA SER A 57 3.98 0.00 5.18
C SER A 57 3.62 1.02 4.08
N ILE A 58 4.10 0.78 2.85
CA ILE A 58 3.73 1.58 1.67
C ILE A 58 2.22 1.47 1.41
N THR A 59 1.68 0.25 1.44
CA THR A 59 0.24 0.00 1.23
C THR A 59 -0.62 0.81 2.20
N LEU A 60 -0.32 0.75 3.50
CA LEU A 60 -1.04 1.52 4.53
C LEU A 60 -0.94 3.02 4.30
N THR A 61 0.25 3.51 3.95
CA THR A 61 0.48 4.93 3.69
C THR A 61 -0.33 5.42 2.49
N LEU A 62 -0.33 4.66 1.40
CA LEU A 62 -1.13 4.97 0.20
C LEU A 62 -2.63 4.94 0.48
N SER A 63 -3.10 3.95 1.23
CA SER A 63 -4.51 3.84 1.61
C SER A 63 -4.95 5.03 2.46
N PHE A 64 -4.12 5.42 3.43
CA PHE A 64 -4.38 6.55 4.32
C PHE A 64 -4.50 7.87 3.56
N PHE A 65 -3.51 8.24 2.73
CA PHE A 65 -3.51 9.54 2.05
C PHE A 65 -4.49 9.60 0.88
N SER A 66 -4.79 8.46 0.22
CA SER A 66 -5.75 8.41 -0.88
C SER A 66 -7.22 8.53 -0.45
N GLY A 67 -7.51 8.51 0.86
CA GLY A 67 -8.89 8.51 1.37
C GLY A 67 -9.69 7.27 1.00
N GLY A 68 -9.01 6.12 0.86
CA GLY A 68 -9.63 4.85 0.46
C GLY A 68 -9.79 4.65 -1.05
N LYS A 69 -9.35 5.59 -1.90
CA LYS A 69 -9.31 5.39 -3.37
C LYS A 69 -8.29 4.32 -3.79
N ILE A 70 -7.27 4.10 -2.95
CA ILE A 70 -6.33 2.98 -3.03
C ILE A 70 -6.55 2.15 -1.76
N ASN A 71 -6.76 0.84 -1.89
CA ASN A 71 -6.89 -0.09 -0.78
C ASN A 71 -6.31 -1.46 -1.18
N GLU A 72 -6.39 -2.45 -0.28
CA GLU A 72 -5.82 -3.79 -0.46
C GLU A 72 -6.40 -4.53 -1.68
N THR A 73 -7.62 -4.20 -2.11
CA THR A 73 -8.26 -4.82 -3.30
C THR A 73 -7.73 -4.25 -4.62
N ASN A 74 -7.04 -3.12 -4.54
CA ASN A 74 -6.49 -2.35 -5.64
C ASN A 74 -4.95 -2.34 -5.65
N ILE A 75 -4.33 -3.10 -4.74
CA ILE A 75 -2.89 -3.29 -4.67
C ILE A 75 -2.54 -4.74 -4.98
N ALA A 76 -1.75 -4.95 -6.03
CA ALA A 76 -1.16 -6.25 -6.32
C ALA A 76 0.28 -6.29 -5.81
N VAL A 77 0.62 -7.31 -5.02
CA VAL A 77 1.98 -7.50 -4.50
C VAL A 77 2.54 -8.84 -4.99
N GLY A 78 3.73 -8.84 -5.59
CA GLY A 78 4.33 -10.09 -6.06
C GLY A 78 5.66 -9.92 -6.77
N SER A 79 6.17 -11.02 -7.33
CA SER A 79 7.42 -10.98 -8.09
C SER A 79 7.24 -10.20 -9.39
N LEU A 80 8.30 -9.55 -9.85
CA LEU A 80 8.31 -8.84 -11.13
C LEU A 80 7.93 -9.81 -12.26
N GLY A 81 6.96 -9.42 -13.09
CA GLY A 81 6.44 -10.26 -14.17
C GLY A 81 5.36 -11.27 -13.75
N THR A 82 5.09 -11.46 -12.45
CA THR A 82 4.00 -12.32 -11.97
C THR A 82 2.74 -11.54 -11.59
N VAL A 83 2.88 -10.23 -11.37
CA VAL A 83 1.76 -9.31 -11.11
C VAL A 83 1.55 -8.37 -12.29
N LYS A 84 0.29 -8.12 -12.63
CA LYS A 84 -0.08 -7.21 -13.72
C LYS A 84 0.36 -5.79 -13.36
N GLU A 85 0.89 -5.06 -14.33
CA GLU A 85 1.24 -3.64 -14.16
C GLU A 85 -0.02 -2.82 -13.88
N GLY A 86 0.06 -1.97 -12.85
CA GLY A 86 -0.98 -1.03 -12.44
C GLY A 86 -0.81 0.32 -13.12
N ASN A 87 -1.59 1.31 -12.67
CA ASN A 87 -1.40 2.70 -13.04
C ASN A 87 -0.06 3.26 -12.53
N VAL A 88 0.41 2.72 -11.39
CA VAL A 88 1.73 2.99 -10.81
C VAL A 88 2.37 1.67 -10.41
N THR A 89 3.66 1.51 -10.71
CA THR A 89 4.45 0.35 -10.30
C THR A 89 5.52 0.78 -9.30
N ILE A 90 5.47 0.24 -8.08
CA ILE A 90 6.50 0.42 -7.06
C ILE A 90 7.37 -0.84 -7.03
N VAL A 91 8.64 -0.72 -7.36
CA VAL A 91 9.59 -1.83 -7.33
C VAL A 91 10.43 -1.75 -6.06
N LEU A 92 10.33 -2.77 -5.20
CA LEU A 92 11.15 -2.92 -4.01
C LEU A 92 12.32 -3.87 -4.31
N ARG A 93 13.56 -3.46 -4.02
CA ARG A 93 14.72 -4.34 -4.24
C ARG A 93 15.90 -4.04 -3.32
N ILE A 94 16.74 -5.04 -3.12
CA ILE A 94 18.09 -4.86 -2.63
C ILE A 94 19.02 -4.61 -3.83
N SER A 95 19.87 -3.60 -3.72
CA SER A 95 20.80 -3.16 -4.77
C SER A 95 22.11 -2.69 -4.14
N ASN A 96 22.95 -1.96 -4.90
CA ASN A 96 24.27 -1.52 -4.41
C ASN A 96 24.21 -0.17 -3.68
N GLU A 97 23.05 0.46 -3.61
CA GLU A 97 22.84 1.77 -2.99
C GLU A 97 21.45 1.88 -2.36
N THR A 98 21.30 2.84 -1.46
CA THR A 98 20.02 3.22 -0.86
C THR A 98 19.50 4.48 -1.53
N SER A 99 18.36 4.38 -2.23
CA SER A 99 17.76 5.52 -2.94
C SER A 99 16.30 5.25 -3.35
N ILE A 100 15.61 6.30 -3.76
CA ILE A 100 14.36 6.22 -4.49
C ILE A 100 14.60 6.76 -5.90
N ARG A 101 14.15 6.03 -6.92
CA ARG A 101 14.24 6.45 -8.32
C ARG A 101 12.86 6.51 -8.93
N ILE A 102 12.50 7.66 -9.46
CA ILE A 102 11.19 7.94 -10.05
C ILE A 102 11.38 8.04 -11.56
N PHE A 103 10.69 7.16 -12.29
CA PHE A 103 10.65 7.14 -13.75
C PHE A 103 9.26 7.60 -14.19
N SER A 104 9.13 8.88 -14.50
CA SER A 104 7.83 9.49 -14.84
C SER A 104 7.30 9.01 -16.20
N SER A 105 8.17 8.58 -17.11
CA SER A 105 7.78 8.09 -18.45
C SER A 105 6.97 6.80 -18.42
N ASN A 106 7.10 5.99 -17.38
CA ASN A 106 6.42 4.70 -17.24
C ASN A 106 5.80 4.51 -15.83
N SER A 107 5.50 5.60 -15.12
CA SER A 107 4.85 5.59 -13.80
C SER A 107 5.48 4.61 -12.80
N THR A 108 6.81 4.50 -12.80
CA THR A 108 7.53 3.55 -11.97
C THR A 108 8.32 4.24 -10.86
N VAL A 109 8.18 3.75 -9.63
CA VAL A 109 8.98 4.15 -8.47
C VAL A 109 9.82 2.97 -8.03
N VAL A 110 11.13 3.08 -8.07
CA VAL A 110 12.04 2.06 -7.54
C VAL A 110 12.49 2.51 -6.16
N VAL A 111 12.15 1.73 -5.13
CA VAL A 111 12.64 1.90 -3.76
C VAL A 111 13.70 0.83 -3.55
N GLN A 112 14.93 1.25 -3.30
CA GLN A 112 16.05 0.33 -3.17
C GLN A 112 16.90 0.63 -1.95
N GLY A 113 17.38 -0.45 -1.32
CA GLY A 113 18.33 -0.42 -0.21
C GLY A 113 19.58 -1.19 -0.55
N LYS A 114 20.72 -0.77 0.01
CA LYS A 114 21.97 -1.56 -0.05
C LYS A 114 21.88 -2.89 0.72
N ASP A 115 21.01 -2.92 1.72
CA ASP A 115 20.70 -4.00 2.65
C ASP A 115 19.27 -3.78 3.19
N GLN A 116 18.81 -4.60 4.14
CA GLN A 116 17.48 -4.47 4.72
C GLN A 116 17.27 -3.12 5.41
N ASP A 117 18.24 -2.66 6.19
CA ASP A 117 18.16 -1.38 6.90
C ASP A 117 18.10 -0.20 5.92
N GLY A 118 18.86 -0.28 4.83
CA GLY A 118 18.80 0.65 3.72
C GLY A 118 17.44 0.64 3.03
N LEU A 119 16.82 -0.54 2.86
CA LEU A 119 15.48 -0.65 2.27
C LEU A 119 14.43 -0.01 3.19
N PHE A 120 14.55 -0.19 4.50
CA PHE A 120 13.69 0.49 5.47
C PHE A 120 13.89 2.01 5.43
N ALA A 121 15.13 2.51 5.39
CA ALA A 121 15.41 3.93 5.24
C ALA A 121 14.84 4.52 3.94
N ALA A 122 14.93 3.80 2.82
CA ALA A 122 14.34 4.21 1.55
C ALA A 122 12.81 4.17 1.57
N THR A 123 12.22 3.20 2.27
CA THR A 123 10.77 3.09 2.47
C THR A 123 10.25 4.23 3.32
N ASP A 124 10.87 4.50 4.47
CA ASP A 124 10.57 5.63 5.34
C ASP A 124 10.73 6.96 4.58
N ARG A 125 11.75 7.05 3.71
CA ARG A 125 11.95 8.24 2.86
C ARG A 125 10.82 8.45 1.87
N LEU A 126 10.27 7.35 1.33
CA LEU A 126 9.10 7.41 0.45
C LEU A 126 7.89 7.86 1.25
N ILE A 127 7.60 7.22 2.39
CA ILE A 127 6.47 7.57 3.27
C ILE A 127 6.52 9.04 3.67
N LEU A 128 7.69 9.54 4.07
CA LEU A 128 7.88 10.95 4.41
C LEU A 128 7.65 11.87 3.19
N ALA A 129 8.06 11.45 1.99
CA ALA A 129 7.80 12.21 0.77
C ALA A 129 6.31 12.28 0.43
N ILE A 130 5.56 11.19 0.68
CA ILE A 130 4.11 11.13 0.48
C ILE A 130 3.39 11.99 1.52
N ALA A 131 3.80 11.89 2.79
CA ALA A 131 3.20 12.64 3.88
C ALA A 131 3.41 14.15 3.73
N GLY A 132 4.55 14.59 3.18
CA GLY A 132 4.83 15.99 2.94
C GLY A 132 4.63 16.85 4.19
N ASP A 133 3.83 17.91 4.06
CA ASP A 133 3.56 18.86 5.16
C ASP A 133 2.63 18.31 6.24
N TYR A 134 2.02 17.14 6.04
CA TYR A 134 1.22 16.47 7.07
C TYR A 134 2.06 15.74 8.11
N ALA A 135 3.35 15.54 7.86
CA ALA A 135 4.28 14.93 8.80
C ALA A 135 4.60 15.90 9.95
N LEU A 136 4.34 15.46 11.19
CA LEU A 136 4.61 16.24 12.40
C LEU A 136 5.98 15.90 13.00
N ASP A 137 6.12 14.66 13.47
CA ASP A 137 7.33 14.15 14.12
C ASP A 137 7.25 12.61 14.20
N LEU A 138 8.20 11.98 14.88
CA LEU A 138 8.15 10.57 15.25
C LEU A 138 7.58 10.38 16.66
N ASP A 139 7.05 9.18 16.93
CA ASP A 139 6.77 8.78 18.30
C ASP A 139 8.07 8.57 19.11
N SER A 140 7.95 8.46 20.44
CA SER A 140 9.12 8.33 21.33
C SER A 140 9.95 7.08 21.06
N SER A 141 9.32 6.01 20.56
CA SER A 141 10.01 4.77 20.19
C SER A 141 10.54 4.75 18.76
N ARG A 142 10.25 5.78 17.95
CA ARG A 142 10.61 5.88 16.52
C ARG A 142 10.11 4.70 15.68
N ASN A 143 8.96 4.16 16.04
CA ASN A 143 8.25 3.11 15.32
C ASN A 143 7.14 3.68 14.44
N TYR A 144 6.76 4.95 14.64
CA TYR A 144 5.69 5.60 13.92
C TYR A 144 6.04 7.03 13.51
N LEU A 145 5.71 7.40 12.27
CA LEU A 145 5.61 8.78 11.82
C LEU A 145 4.25 9.33 12.21
N LEU A 146 4.23 10.32 13.08
CA LEU A 146 3.03 11.04 13.48
C LEU A 146 2.64 11.99 12.35
N VAL A 147 1.43 11.82 11.83
CA VAL A 147 0.86 12.64 10.76
C VAL A 147 -0.50 13.22 11.16
N VAL A 148 -0.89 14.31 10.52
CA VAL A 148 -2.26 14.86 10.61
C VAL A 148 -3.09 14.30 9.46
N ARG A 149 -4.22 13.67 9.76
CA ARG A 149 -5.17 13.22 8.75
C ARG A 149 -5.81 14.44 8.06
N PRO A 150 -5.73 14.57 6.72
CA PRO A 150 -6.25 15.74 6.03
C PRO A 150 -7.77 15.95 6.16
N SER A 151 -8.56 14.89 6.34
CA SER A 151 -10.03 14.97 6.33
C SER A 151 -10.66 15.48 7.63
N ASP A 152 -10.05 15.18 8.79
CA ASP A 152 -10.63 15.48 10.12
C ASP A 152 -9.62 16.09 11.11
N GLY A 153 -8.37 16.30 10.70
CA GLY A 153 -7.31 16.87 11.53
C GLY A 153 -6.80 15.95 12.64
N LYS A 154 -7.23 14.68 12.71
CA LYS A 154 -6.78 13.76 13.76
C LYS A 154 -5.33 13.34 13.55
N ARG A 155 -4.61 13.19 14.67
CA ARG A 155 -3.25 12.64 14.67
C ARG A 155 -3.28 11.12 14.55
N VAL A 156 -2.47 10.58 13.66
CA VAL A 156 -2.35 9.14 13.40
C VAL A 156 -0.87 8.78 13.24
N GLY A 157 -0.49 7.57 13.65
CA GLY A 157 0.85 7.03 13.39
C GLY A 157 0.86 6.19 12.12
N LEU A 158 1.75 6.50 11.18
CA LEU A 158 2.10 5.63 10.06
C LEU A 158 3.36 4.83 10.42
N GLN A 159 3.45 3.58 9.98
CA GLN A 159 4.58 2.71 10.32
C GLN A 159 5.91 3.32 9.86
N TRP A 160 6.87 3.37 10.77
CA TRP A 160 8.25 3.81 10.52
C TRP A 160 9.19 2.64 10.81
N LEU A 161 9.92 2.18 9.80
CA LEU A 161 10.57 0.87 9.83
C LEU A 161 12.03 0.95 10.32
N GLY A 162 12.76 1.97 9.90
CA GLY A 162 14.21 2.04 10.09
C GLY A 162 14.65 2.55 11.47
N GLY A 163 13.74 3.05 12.29
CA GLY A 163 14.06 3.66 13.59
C GLY A 163 14.94 4.94 13.50
N TYR A 164 15.18 5.43 12.28
CA TYR A 164 15.99 6.60 12.00
C TYR A 164 15.22 7.89 12.28
N SER A 165 15.93 8.97 12.61
CA SER A 165 15.31 10.30 12.68
C SER A 165 14.87 10.79 11.30
N ILE A 166 13.90 11.72 11.26
CA ILE A 166 13.45 12.39 10.04
C ILE A 166 14.64 12.99 9.27
N GLN A 167 15.62 13.57 9.97
CA GLN A 167 16.80 14.19 9.34
C GLN A 167 17.72 13.16 8.69
N GLN A 168 17.88 11.97 9.28
CA GLN A 168 18.64 10.89 8.68
C GLN A 168 17.93 10.36 7.44
N VAL A 169 16.62 10.15 7.52
CA VAL A 169 15.83 9.66 6.39
C VAL A 169 15.85 10.65 5.23
N LYS A 170 15.73 11.97 5.48
CA LYS A 170 15.81 13.02 4.44
C LYS A 170 17.10 12.97 3.60
N ARG A 171 18.19 12.40 4.13
CA ARG A 171 19.46 12.23 3.39
C ARG A 171 19.41 11.12 2.33
N VAL A 172 18.43 10.22 2.39
CA VAL A 172 18.24 9.22 1.33
C VAL A 172 17.81 9.95 0.06
N PRO A 173 18.57 9.81 -1.05
CA PRO A 173 18.33 10.58 -2.26
C PRO A 173 17.08 10.10 -3.00
N ILE A 174 16.35 11.05 -3.57
CA ILE A 174 15.28 10.81 -4.54
C ILE A 174 15.75 11.34 -5.89
N TYR A 175 15.90 10.46 -6.85
CA TYR A 175 16.25 10.80 -8.23
C TYR A 175 15.00 10.79 -9.10
N VAL A 176 14.78 11.87 -9.84
CA VAL A 176 13.68 11.99 -10.79
C VAL A 176 14.24 11.92 -12.21
N HIS A 177 13.80 10.94 -12.97
CA HIS A 177 14.17 10.75 -14.37
C HIS A 177 13.00 11.15 -15.28
N GLY A 178 13.23 12.12 -16.17
CA GLY A 178 12.27 12.55 -17.21
C GLY A 178 11.51 13.87 -16.98
N GLY A 179 11.69 14.59 -15.87
CA GLY A 179 11.03 15.90 -15.58
C GLY A 179 9.49 15.83 -15.43
N GLN A 180 8.79 16.96 -15.18
CA GLN A 180 8.41 17.40 -13.82
C GLN A 180 7.28 16.50 -13.26
N VAL A 181 7.52 15.85 -12.11
CA VAL A 181 6.75 14.69 -11.59
C VAL A 181 5.26 14.97 -11.37
N ASN A 182 4.40 14.16 -11.99
CA ASN A 182 3.03 13.93 -11.53
C ASN A 182 2.76 12.42 -11.51
N LEU A 183 3.11 11.75 -10.40
CA LEU A 183 3.05 10.28 -10.27
C LEU A 183 2.01 9.80 -9.24
N MET A 184 0.73 9.70 -9.59
CA MET A 184 -0.04 10.90 -9.89
C MET A 184 -0.39 11.58 -8.56
N GLN A 185 -0.28 12.90 -8.56
CA GLN A 185 0.32 13.80 -7.57
C GLN A 185 1.09 13.12 -6.43
N PHE A 186 2.16 12.43 -6.87
CA PHE A 186 3.14 11.70 -6.08
C PHE A 186 2.55 11.05 -4.84
N LEU A 187 1.60 10.16 -5.13
CA LEU A 187 0.97 9.21 -4.22
C LEU A 187 -0.04 9.85 -3.22
N LEU A 188 -0.59 10.99 -3.65
CA LEU A 188 -1.89 11.62 -3.37
C LEU A 188 -2.33 11.92 -1.93
N GLY A 189 -1.71 12.88 -1.28
CA GLY A 189 -2.42 13.73 -0.31
C GLY A 189 -2.49 15.18 -0.78
N PRO A 190 -3.49 16.01 -0.41
CA PRO A 190 -4.88 15.73 -0.02
C PRO A 190 -5.81 15.71 -1.26
N PHE A 191 -6.05 14.51 -1.79
CA PHE A 191 -7.17 14.18 -2.69
C PHE A 191 -7.19 14.76 -4.12
N SER A 192 -6.08 14.65 -4.88
CA SER A 192 -6.02 14.96 -6.33
C SER A 192 -7.29 14.54 -7.12
N PRO A 193 -7.71 15.38 -8.09
CA PRO A 193 -9.07 15.53 -8.62
C PRO A 193 -9.78 14.25 -9.08
#